data_AF-A0A0M0C2N2-F1
#
_entry.id   AF-A0A0M0C2N2-F1
#
_cell.length_a   1.000
_cell.length_b   1.000
_cell.length_c   1.000
_cell.angle_alpha   90.00
_cell.angle_beta   90.00
_cell.angle_gamma   90.00
#
_symmetry.space_group_name_H-M   'P 1'
#
loop_
_entity.id
_entity.type
_entity.pdbx_description
1 polymer ?
#
loop_
_entity_poly.entity_id
_entity_poly.type
_entity_poly.pdbx_seq_one_letter_code
_entity_poly.pdbx_strand_id
1 'polypeptide(L)'
;MLLECEITKKAEFEPADMLHKQWLDFSKRHDVNKDIKILSRILNDPSYIARNEQEILNTLFDATLIILDSTPELNKEQKTRAQYYSYNLCQCDACQKDCGAHINKKGQIRISKKAFQNTLKQSGSSPPGLLELMFIILYEILSGVFFELDGEAIAERTEKVWKSGMDVLAQD
;
A
#
# COMPACT_ATOMS: atom_id res chain seq x y z
N MET A 1 -14.86 14.97 -20.52
CA MET A 1 -14.92 15.51 -19.14
C MET A 1 -13.97 14.66 -18.31
N LEU A 2 -12.74 15.12 -18.09
CA LEU A 2 -11.76 14.37 -17.30
C LEU A 2 -12.28 14.36 -15.85
N LEU A 3 -12.47 13.17 -15.28
CA LEU A 3 -12.92 12.98 -13.91
C LEU A 3 -11.81 13.51 -12.98
N GLU A 4 -11.88 14.79 -12.66
CA GLU A 4 -11.02 15.38 -11.65
C GLU A 4 -11.26 14.67 -10.32
N CYS A 5 -10.18 14.35 -9.63
CA CYS A 5 -10.22 13.95 -8.22
C CYS A 5 -10.86 15.06 -7.32
N GLU A 6 -11.11 16.25 -7.88
CA GLU A 6 -11.57 17.50 -7.25
C GLU A 6 -13.02 17.53 -6.74
N ILE A 7 -13.91 16.61 -7.14
CA ILE A 7 -15.30 16.60 -6.59
C ILE A 7 -15.30 16.26 -5.09
N THR A 8 -14.18 15.78 -4.54
CA THR A 8 -13.99 15.62 -3.10
C THR A 8 -13.01 16.66 -2.56
N LYS A 9 -13.53 17.77 -2.00
CA LYS A 9 -12.78 18.84 -1.28
C LYS A 9 -11.57 18.26 -0.51
N LYS A 10 -10.34 18.74 -0.71
CA LYS A 10 -9.08 18.30 -0.05
C LYS A 10 -8.82 16.78 -0.14
N ALA A 11 -8.16 16.37 -1.21
CA ALA A 11 -7.43 15.11 -1.26
C ALA A 11 -6.04 15.32 -0.63
N GLU A 12 -5.62 14.42 0.24
CA GLU A 12 -4.29 14.46 0.84
C GLU A 12 -3.37 13.63 -0.04
N PHE A 13 -2.81 14.30 -1.05
CA PHE A 13 -1.95 13.66 -2.03
C PHE A 13 -0.58 13.35 -1.44
N GLU A 14 -0.19 12.09 -1.56
CA GLU A 14 1.16 11.67 -1.30
C GLU A 14 1.95 11.66 -2.61
N PRO A 15 3.02 12.47 -2.73
CA PRO A 15 3.85 12.48 -3.93
C PRO A 15 4.51 11.12 -4.17
N ALA A 16 4.56 10.69 -5.43
CA ALA A 16 5.17 9.40 -5.79
C ALA A 16 6.64 9.32 -5.33
N ASP A 17 7.39 10.41 -5.48
CA ASP A 17 8.80 10.47 -5.08
C ASP A 17 8.99 10.36 -3.56
N MET A 18 8.04 10.89 -2.77
CA MET A 18 8.07 10.79 -1.31
C MET A 18 7.80 9.36 -0.86
N LEU A 19 6.75 8.73 -1.40
CA LEU A 19 6.42 7.33 -1.12
C LEU A 19 7.55 6.38 -1.53
N HIS A 20 8.14 6.59 -2.70
CA HIS A 20 9.29 5.81 -3.15
C HIS A 20 10.50 5.99 -2.22
N LYS A 21 10.78 7.22 -1.79
CA LYS A 21 11.87 7.49 -0.84
C LYS A 21 11.63 6.78 0.51
N GLN A 22 10.42 6.83 1.04
CA GLN A 22 10.07 6.13 2.29
C GLN A 22 10.30 4.61 2.15
N TRP A 23 9.86 4.02 1.04
CA TRP A 23 10.15 2.62 0.73
C TRP A 23 11.66 2.33 0.69
N LEU A 24 12.43 3.14 -0.04
CA LEU A 24 13.88 2.95 -0.13
C LEU A 24 14.58 3.05 1.24
N ASP A 25 14.14 3.97 2.09
CA ASP A 25 14.73 4.17 3.42
C ASP A 25 14.35 3.05 4.39
N PHE A 26 13.15 2.48 4.25
CA PHE A 26 12.76 1.24 4.93
C PHE A 26 13.58 0.04 4.42
N SER A 27 13.63 -0.17 3.11
CA SER A 27 14.25 -1.36 2.49
C SER A 27 15.77 -1.42 2.69
N LYS A 28 16.44 -0.28 2.93
CA LYS A 28 17.87 -0.25 3.30
C LYS A 28 18.13 -0.74 4.73
N ARG A 29 17.16 -0.59 5.62
CA ARG A 29 17.28 -0.91 7.06
C ARG A 29 16.58 -2.22 7.44
N HIS A 30 15.79 -2.78 6.53
CA HIS A 30 14.98 -3.97 6.74
C HIS A 30 15.34 -5.06 5.73
N ASP A 31 15.45 -6.31 6.16
CA ASP A 31 15.77 -7.43 5.28
C ASP A 31 14.54 -7.86 4.48
N VAL A 32 14.27 -7.14 3.39
CA VAL A 32 13.16 -7.43 2.48
C VAL A 32 13.24 -8.83 1.85
N ASN A 33 14.42 -9.47 1.80
CA ASN A 33 14.52 -10.83 1.28
C ASN A 33 13.90 -11.86 2.21
N LYS A 34 13.91 -11.60 3.53
CA LYS A 34 13.16 -12.41 4.51
C LYS A 34 11.66 -12.29 4.25
N ASP A 35 11.18 -11.06 4.05
CA ASP A 35 9.76 -10.79 3.80
C ASP A 35 9.26 -11.46 2.51
N ILE A 36 10.06 -11.46 1.44
CA ILE A 36 9.71 -12.14 0.18
C ILE A 36 9.38 -13.60 0.43
N LYS A 37 10.13 -14.31 1.29
CA LYS A 37 9.88 -15.73 1.56
C LYS A 37 8.53 -15.94 2.24
N ILE A 38 8.20 -15.11 3.23
CA ILE A 38 6.93 -15.15 3.96
C ILE A 38 5.79 -14.84 2.98
N LEU A 39 5.91 -13.72 2.27
CA LEU A 39 4.91 -13.26 1.31
C LEU A 39 4.75 -14.17 0.11
N SER A 40 5.78 -14.91 -0.30
CA SER A 40 5.65 -15.90 -1.38
C SER A 40 4.61 -16.98 -1.05
N ARG A 41 4.36 -17.27 0.24
CA ARG A 41 3.31 -18.22 0.65
C ARG A 41 1.91 -17.61 0.50
N ILE A 42 1.79 -16.31 0.74
CA ILE A 42 0.54 -15.53 0.67
C ILE A 42 0.19 -15.19 -0.78
N LEU A 43 1.18 -14.78 -1.57
CA LEU A 43 1.01 -14.28 -2.94
C LEU A 43 0.98 -15.39 -4.00
N ASN A 44 1.48 -16.60 -3.71
CA ASN A 44 1.44 -17.73 -4.65
C ASN A 44 0.22 -18.64 -4.44
N ASP A 45 -0.86 -18.15 -3.83
CA ASP A 45 -2.10 -18.91 -3.77
C ASP A 45 -2.61 -19.14 -5.21
N PRO A 46 -2.75 -20.40 -5.66
CA PRO A 46 -3.19 -20.72 -7.02
C PRO A 46 -4.61 -20.24 -7.35
N SER A 47 -5.41 -19.82 -6.35
CA SER A 47 -6.68 -19.11 -6.61
C SER A 47 -6.47 -17.71 -7.20
N TYR A 48 -5.29 -17.11 -7.04
CA TYR A 48 -4.94 -15.77 -7.52
C TYR A 48 -4.01 -15.85 -8.75
N ILE A 49 -4.59 -16.15 -9.92
CA ILE A 49 -3.88 -15.91 -11.18
C ILE A 49 -4.16 -14.46 -11.60
N ALA A 50 -3.23 -13.55 -11.32
CA ALA A 50 -3.36 -12.17 -11.77
C ALA A 50 -3.09 -12.05 -13.28
N ARG A 51 -4.09 -11.60 -14.04
CA ARG A 51 -4.11 -11.45 -15.50
C ARG A 51 -4.14 -9.99 -15.95
N ASN A 52 -4.40 -9.06 -15.04
CA ASN A 52 -4.40 -7.62 -15.30
C ASN A 52 -4.00 -6.80 -14.07
N GLU A 53 -3.77 -5.50 -14.27
CA GLU A 53 -3.31 -4.58 -13.21
C GLU A 53 -4.25 -4.47 -12.02
N GLN A 54 -5.57 -4.59 -12.23
CA GLN A 54 -6.54 -4.52 -11.15
C GLN A 54 -6.52 -5.80 -10.30
N GLU A 55 -6.33 -6.96 -10.93
CA GLU A 55 -6.15 -8.22 -10.20
C GLU A 55 -4.85 -8.23 -9.39
N ILE A 56 -3.75 -7.67 -9.94
CA ILE A 56 -2.52 -7.47 -9.16
C ILE A 56 -2.81 -6.57 -7.96
N LEU A 57 -3.48 -5.43 -8.16
CA LEU A 57 -3.83 -4.53 -7.07
C LEU A 57 -4.69 -5.23 -5.99
N ASN A 58 -5.67 -6.03 -6.39
CA ASN A 58 -6.49 -6.79 -5.44
C ASN A 58 -5.63 -7.74 -4.59
N THR A 59 -4.78 -8.55 -5.23
CA THR A 59 -3.89 -9.48 -4.51
C THR A 59 -2.95 -8.75 -3.55
N LEU A 60 -2.38 -7.61 -3.95
CA LEU A 60 -1.51 -6.83 -3.08
C LEU A 60 -2.29 -6.22 -1.91
N PHE A 61 -3.52 -5.75 -2.14
CA PHE A 61 -4.37 -5.22 -1.08
C PHE A 61 -4.74 -6.29 -0.05
N ASP A 62 -5.18 -7.47 -0.51
CA ASP A 62 -5.52 -8.60 0.35
C ASP A 62 -4.31 -9.07 1.17
N ALA A 63 -3.13 -9.18 0.53
CA ALA A 63 -1.89 -9.52 1.22
C ALA A 63 -1.51 -8.45 2.27
N THR A 64 -1.72 -7.17 1.98
CA THR A 64 -1.48 -6.09 2.94
C THR A 64 -2.45 -6.17 4.13
N LEU A 65 -3.72 -6.54 3.91
CA LEU A 65 -4.65 -6.76 5.01
C LEU A 65 -4.23 -7.94 5.90
N ILE A 66 -3.68 -9.01 5.34
CA ILE A 66 -3.14 -10.13 6.12
C ILE A 66 -2.00 -9.68 7.05
N ILE A 67 -1.08 -8.84 6.55
CA ILE A 67 -0.02 -8.25 7.39
C ILE A 67 -0.64 -7.44 8.54
N LEU A 68 -1.59 -6.56 8.21
CA LEU A 68 -2.26 -5.68 9.16
C LEU A 68 -3.02 -6.46 10.24
N ASP A 69 -3.74 -7.51 9.85
CA ASP A 69 -4.49 -8.37 10.75
C ASP A 69 -3.58 -9.17 11.69
N SER A 70 -2.36 -9.47 11.25
CA SER A 70 -1.33 -10.17 12.04
C SER A 70 -0.61 -9.24 13.04
N THR A 71 -0.72 -7.92 12.89
CA THR A 71 -0.05 -6.94 13.76
C THR A 71 -0.70 -6.83 15.15
N PRO A 72 0.02 -7.03 16.27
CA PRO A 72 -0.53 -6.92 17.63
C PRO A 72 -0.77 -5.48 18.10
N GLU A 73 -0.10 -4.49 17.52
CA GLU A 73 -0.20 -3.07 17.92
C GLU A 73 -1.50 -2.40 17.46
N LEU A 74 -2.24 -3.02 16.56
CA LEU A 74 -3.52 -2.53 16.08
C LEU A 74 -4.66 -3.19 16.85
N ASN A 75 -5.56 -2.38 17.40
CA ASN A 75 -6.74 -2.89 18.06
C ASN A 75 -7.79 -3.37 17.05
N LYS A 76 -8.83 -4.06 17.54
CA LYS A 76 -9.88 -4.63 16.69
C LYS A 76 -10.59 -3.58 15.82
N GLU A 77 -10.84 -2.40 16.36
CA GLU A 77 -11.52 -1.30 15.65
C GLU A 77 -10.66 -0.78 14.48
N GLN A 78 -9.36 -0.59 14.71
CA GLN A 78 -8.40 -0.15 13.68
C GLN A 78 -8.29 -1.17 12.55
N LYS A 79 -8.20 -2.46 12.88
CA LYS A 79 -8.19 -3.56 11.90
C LYS A 79 -9.49 -3.61 11.09
N THR A 80 -10.62 -3.51 11.79
CA THR A 80 -11.94 -3.49 11.16
C THR A 80 -12.12 -2.28 10.23
N ARG A 81 -11.61 -1.10 10.61
CA ARG A 81 -11.66 0.10 9.77
C ARG A 81 -10.85 -0.07 8.48
N ALA A 82 -9.69 -0.72 8.54
CA ALA A 82 -8.87 -0.99 7.37
C ALA A 82 -9.62 -1.82 6.30
N GLN A 83 -10.46 -2.77 6.73
CA GLN A 83 -11.24 -3.63 5.84
C GLN A 83 -12.37 -2.89 5.09
N TYR A 84 -12.76 -1.69 5.52
CA TYR A 84 -13.82 -0.91 4.88
C TYR A 84 -13.32 0.03 3.77
N TYR A 85 -12.00 0.16 3.60
CA TYR A 85 -11.47 0.99 2.53
C TYR A 85 -11.70 0.34 1.17
N SER A 86 -12.39 1.06 0.28
CA SER A 86 -12.41 0.70 -1.13
C SER A 86 -11.15 1.22 -1.82
N TYR A 87 -10.73 0.58 -2.91
CA TYR A 87 -9.49 0.94 -3.59
C TYR A 87 -9.59 0.75 -5.10
N ASN A 88 -8.82 1.54 -5.86
CA ASN A 88 -8.69 1.36 -7.31
C ASN A 88 -7.48 2.11 -7.89
N LEU A 89 -7.12 1.76 -9.13
CA LEU A 89 -6.17 2.53 -9.94
C LEU A 89 -6.82 3.82 -10.44
N CYS A 90 -6.18 4.96 -10.17
CA CYS A 90 -6.64 6.29 -10.54
C CYS A 90 -5.90 6.81 -11.79
N GLN A 91 -6.67 7.38 -12.72
CA GLN A 91 -6.18 7.97 -13.97
C GLN A 91 -6.46 9.47 -14.09
N CYS A 92 -6.88 10.15 -13.00
CA CYS A 92 -7.11 11.60 -13.04
C CYS A 92 -5.79 12.36 -13.28
N ASP A 93 -5.85 13.52 -13.91
CA ASP A 93 -4.66 14.30 -14.30
C ASP A 93 -3.71 14.57 -13.13
N ALA A 94 -4.25 14.86 -11.94
CA ALA A 94 -3.46 15.06 -10.72
C ALA A 94 -2.66 13.80 -10.34
N CYS A 95 -3.28 12.62 -10.40
CA CYS A 95 -2.60 11.34 -10.18
C CYS A 95 -1.58 11.03 -11.26
N GLN A 96 -1.80 11.45 -12.51
CA GLN A 96 -0.86 11.15 -13.60
C GLN A 96 0.36 12.09 -13.65
N LYS A 97 0.34 13.21 -12.90
CA LYS A 97 1.48 14.11 -12.78
C LYS A 97 2.43 13.59 -11.70
N ASP A 98 2.10 13.87 -10.44
CA ASP A 98 3.04 13.77 -9.32
C ASP A 98 2.52 12.92 -8.14
N CYS A 99 1.22 12.65 -8.06
CA CYS A 99 0.65 11.85 -6.96
C CYS A 99 0.93 10.36 -7.16
N GLY A 100 1.44 9.71 -6.11
CA GLY A 100 1.65 8.26 -6.06
C GLY A 100 0.42 7.53 -5.54
N ALA A 101 -0.10 7.96 -4.40
CA ALA A 101 -1.37 7.50 -3.85
C ALA A 101 -2.05 8.60 -3.02
N HIS A 102 -3.30 8.37 -2.63
CA HIS A 102 -4.02 9.16 -1.63
C HIS A 102 -5.28 8.46 -1.17
N ILE A 103 -5.78 8.86 0.00
CA ILE A 103 -7.14 8.60 0.43
C ILE A 103 -8.06 9.79 0.09
N ASN A 104 -9.19 9.51 -0.56
CA ASN A 104 -10.20 10.55 -0.79
C ASN A 104 -11.19 10.65 0.39
N LYS A 105 -12.03 11.69 0.39
CA LYS A 105 -13.03 11.91 1.45
C LYS A 105 -14.07 10.81 1.65
N LYS A 106 -14.22 9.91 0.68
CA LYS A 106 -15.15 8.77 0.78
C LYS A 106 -14.47 7.54 1.38
N GLY A 107 -13.23 7.66 1.87
CA GLY A 107 -12.45 6.51 2.33
C GLY A 107 -12.12 5.58 1.15
N GLN A 108 -11.71 6.16 0.01
CA GLN A 108 -11.22 5.36 -1.11
C GLN A 108 -9.74 5.60 -1.30
N ILE A 109 -8.96 4.52 -1.24
CA ILE A 109 -7.53 4.53 -1.53
C ILE A 109 -7.35 4.53 -3.05
N ARG A 110 -6.72 5.59 -3.55
CA ARG A 110 -6.52 5.84 -4.98
C ARG A 110 -5.03 5.74 -5.27
N ILE A 111 -4.62 4.69 -5.97
CA ILE A 111 -3.21 4.55 -6.39
C ILE A 111 -3.09 5.08 -7.82
N SER A 112 -2.14 5.97 -8.08
CA SER A 112 -1.90 6.46 -9.43
C SER A 112 -1.54 5.31 -10.36
N LYS A 113 -2.28 5.19 -11.48
CA LYS A 113 -1.99 4.18 -12.49
C LYS A 113 -0.57 4.31 -13.05
N LYS A 114 -0.11 5.53 -13.31
CA LYS A 114 1.25 5.80 -13.78
C LYS A 114 2.28 5.37 -12.74
N ALA A 115 2.10 5.74 -11.47
CA ALA A 115 3.03 5.34 -10.41
C ALA A 115 3.06 3.80 -10.28
N PHE A 116 1.89 3.17 -10.21
CA PHE A 116 1.75 1.71 -10.16
C PHE A 116 2.49 1.00 -11.30
N GLN A 117 2.25 1.43 -12.54
CA GLN A 117 2.93 0.87 -13.72
C GLN A 117 4.44 1.11 -13.68
N ASN A 118 4.88 2.28 -13.24
CA ASN A 118 6.31 2.59 -13.14
C ASN A 118 6.99 1.70 -12.10
N THR A 119 6.39 1.54 -10.91
CA THR A 119 6.90 0.65 -9.86
C THR A 119 6.95 -0.80 -10.32
N LEU A 120 5.93 -1.30 -11.03
CA LEU A 120 5.94 -2.64 -11.63
C LEU A 120 7.00 -2.82 -12.73
N LYS A 121 7.25 -1.79 -13.55
CA LYS A 121 8.25 -1.86 -14.64
C LYS A 121 9.67 -1.77 -14.11
N GLN A 122 9.93 -0.89 -13.14
CA GLN A 122 11.23 -0.74 -12.50
C GLN A 122 11.70 -2.05 -11.83
N SER A 123 10.75 -2.89 -11.43
CA SER A 123 11.03 -4.16 -10.79
C SER A 123 11.35 -5.30 -11.76
N GLY A 124 11.19 -5.16 -13.08
CA GLY A 124 11.75 -6.11 -14.07
C GLY A 124 11.60 -7.60 -13.70
N SER A 125 10.39 -8.05 -13.38
CA SER A 125 10.04 -9.41 -12.86
C SER A 125 10.54 -9.78 -11.45
N SER A 126 10.96 -8.81 -10.64
CA SER A 126 11.48 -9.01 -9.29
C SER A 126 10.45 -8.64 -8.19
N PRO A 127 10.48 -9.33 -7.05
CA PRO A 127 9.64 -9.05 -5.88
C PRO A 127 9.65 -7.60 -5.32
N PRO A 128 10.73 -6.79 -5.39
CA PRO A 128 10.81 -5.50 -4.69
C PRO A 128 9.73 -4.48 -5.07
N GLY A 129 9.30 -4.42 -6.33
CA GLY A 129 8.26 -3.47 -6.74
C GLY A 129 6.87 -3.87 -6.24
N LEU A 130 6.61 -5.16 -6.08
CA LEU A 130 5.37 -5.63 -5.44
C LEU A 130 5.36 -5.27 -3.95
N LEU A 131 6.50 -5.42 -3.28
CA LEU A 131 6.65 -5.02 -1.88
C LEU A 131 6.50 -3.52 -1.68
N GLU A 132 7.09 -2.71 -2.56
CA GLU A 132 6.91 -1.26 -2.55
C GLU A 132 5.43 -0.89 -2.67
N LEU A 133 4.70 -1.51 -3.60
CA LEU A 133 3.27 -1.27 -3.75
C LEU A 133 2.48 -1.70 -2.53
N MET A 134 2.80 -2.83 -1.91
CA MET A 134 2.18 -3.26 -0.65
C MET A 134 2.47 -2.28 0.49
N PHE A 135 3.70 -1.76 0.58
CA PHE A 135 4.10 -0.76 1.55
C PHE A 135 3.31 0.54 1.37
N ILE A 136 3.14 1.01 0.12
CA ILE A 136 2.32 2.18 -0.22
C ILE A 136 0.86 1.95 0.15
N ILE A 137 0.31 0.76 -0.15
CA ILE A 137 -1.06 0.41 0.24
C ILE A 137 -1.21 0.46 1.77
N LEU A 138 -0.26 -0.11 2.50
CA LEU A 138 -0.28 -0.11 3.96
C LEU A 138 -0.21 1.31 4.53
N TYR A 139 0.66 2.14 3.96
CA TYR A 139 0.77 3.56 4.31
C TYR A 139 -0.60 4.25 4.18
N GLU A 140 -1.27 4.13 3.04
CA GLU A 140 -2.57 4.78 2.80
C GLU A 140 -3.69 4.26 3.71
N ILE A 141 -3.70 2.95 3.99
CA ILE A 141 -4.62 2.38 4.97
C ILE A 141 -4.40 3.02 6.33
N LEU A 142 -3.14 3.12 6.78
CA LEU A 142 -2.80 3.69 8.08
C LEU A 142 -3.05 5.19 8.14
N SER A 143 -2.79 5.95 7.07
CA SER A 143 -3.20 7.36 6.94
C SER A 143 -4.70 7.51 7.15
N GLY A 144 -5.50 6.61 6.58
CA GLY A 144 -6.94 6.61 6.80
C GLY A 144 -7.33 6.25 8.24
N VAL A 145 -6.72 5.22 8.82
CA VAL A 145 -7.02 4.75 10.19
C VAL A 145 -6.65 5.82 11.22
N PHE A 146 -5.50 6.46 11.06
CA PHE A 146 -4.89 7.44 11.95
C PHE A 146 -4.83 8.84 11.29
N PHE A 147 -5.98 9.33 10.84
CA PHE A 147 -6.10 10.59 10.08
C PHE A 147 -5.62 11.84 10.84
N GLU A 148 -5.41 11.73 12.15
CA GLU A 148 -4.87 12.76 13.02
C GLU A 148 -3.33 12.87 12.98
N LEU A 149 -2.64 11.86 12.44
CA LEU A 149 -1.18 11.83 12.35
C LEU A 149 -0.70 12.51 11.07
N ASP A 150 0.51 13.09 11.13
CA ASP A 150 1.20 13.57 9.94
C ASP A 150 1.89 12.43 9.18
N GLY A 151 2.36 12.72 7.96
CA GLY A 151 2.97 11.72 7.09
C GLY A 151 4.25 11.07 7.64
N GLU A 152 4.99 11.75 8.52
CA GLU A 152 6.18 11.18 9.16
C GLU A 152 5.77 10.13 10.19
N ALA A 153 4.81 10.46 11.06
CA ALA A 153 4.25 9.54 12.03
C ALA A 153 3.52 8.35 11.36
N ILE A 154 2.88 8.55 10.21
CA ILE A 154 2.32 7.45 9.42
C ILE A 154 3.44 6.57 8.85
N ALA A 155 4.52 7.13 8.31
CA ALA A 155 5.63 6.35 7.77
C ALA A 155 6.25 5.45 8.85
N GLU A 156 6.56 6.00 10.03
CA GLU A 156 7.09 5.23 11.16
C GLU A 156 6.14 4.10 11.59
N ARG A 157 4.84 4.40 11.63
CA ARG A 157 3.82 3.40 11.97
C ARG A 157 3.71 2.32 10.91
N THR A 158 3.81 2.69 9.63
CA THR A 158 3.81 1.75 8.50
C THR A 158 4.97 0.76 8.62
N GLU A 159 6.18 1.24 8.90
CA GLU A 159 7.33 0.36 9.14
C GLU A 159 7.10 -0.57 10.34
N LYS A 160 6.53 -0.05 11.43
CA LYS A 160 6.27 -0.84 12.64
C LYS A 160 5.23 -1.93 12.41
N VAL A 161 4.11 -1.58 11.78
CA VAL A 161 3.01 -2.51 11.44
C VAL A 161 3.52 -3.57 10.48
N TRP A 162 4.30 -3.19 9.47
CA TRP A 162 4.92 -4.13 8.55
C TRP A 162 5.82 -5.13 9.28
N LYS A 163 6.80 -4.65 10.06
CA LYS A 163 7.77 -5.51 10.76
C LYS A 163 7.08 -6.50 11.71
N SER A 164 6.21 -5.99 12.57
CA SER A 164 5.48 -6.80 13.56
C SER A 164 4.56 -7.82 12.89
N GLY A 165 3.83 -7.42 11.85
CA GLY A 165 2.97 -8.32 11.09
C GLY A 165 3.77 -9.44 10.42
N MET A 166 4.90 -9.10 9.77
CA MET A 166 5.80 -10.09 9.17
C MET A 166 6.41 -11.04 10.20
N ASP A 167 6.81 -10.54 11.37
CA ASP A 167 7.41 -11.38 12.41
C ASP A 167 6.39 -12.34 13.03
N VAL A 168 5.11 -11.99 13.10
CA VAL A 168 4.03 -12.91 13.47
C VAL A 168 3.81 -13.94 12.36
N LEU A 169 3.66 -13.51 11.11
CA LEU A 169 3.46 -14.40 9.95
C LEU A 169 4.63 -15.36 9.71
N ALA A 170 5.84 -15.03 10.18
CA ALA A 170 7.00 -15.92 10.10
C ALA A 170 6.92 -17.12 11.07
N GLN A 171 6.06 -17.04 12.10
CA GLN A 171 5.88 -18.08 13.12
C GLN A 171 4.81 -19.11 12.72
N ASP A 172 3.97 -18.77 11.73
CA ASP A 172 2.92 -19.61 11.15
C ASP A 172 3.44 -20.48 9.97
#